data_AF-A0A7C7C6A8-F1
#
_entry.id   AF-A0A7C7C6A8-F1
#
_cell.length_a   1.000
_cell.length_b   1.000
_cell.length_c   1.000
_cell.angle_alpha   90.00
_cell.angle_beta   90.00
_cell.angle_gamma   90.00
#
_symmetry.space_group_name_H-M   'P 1'
#
loop_
_entity.id
_entity.type
_entity.pdbx_description
1 polymer ?
#
loop_
_entity_poly.entity_id
_entity_poly.type
_entity_poly.pdbx_seq_one_letter_code
_entity_poly.pdbx_strand_id
1 'polypeptide(L)'
;MTQHRHKVEQWGITFPKSQGYNKADFATLFPPSTYSLVCEEQHEDGSPHLHAALKLTKGISQKTMLTWVQKKFPNDWKRIRFEAVKSWDHWHDYCKKEDPCTVIIGELHKAPKNNARQNMLSRMKQNCIDQWGENAWYEAGEANRKHEIYRQEERDNLMFLSYRERNYWKNCV
;
A
#
# COMPACT_ATOMS: atom_id res chain seq x y z
N MET A 1 -33.16 -1.05 -4.06
CA MET A 1 -32.22 -0.29 -3.21
C MET A 1 -30.99 0.06 -4.03
N THR A 2 -30.80 1.34 -4.35
CA THR A 2 -29.67 1.83 -5.15
C THR A 2 -28.44 1.90 -4.23
N GLN A 3 -27.66 0.81 -4.17
CA GLN A 3 -26.36 0.83 -3.49
C GLN A 3 -25.52 1.97 -4.09
N HIS A 4 -25.11 2.92 -3.26
CA HIS A 4 -24.20 3.99 -3.65
C HIS A 4 -22.94 3.35 -4.24
N ARG A 5 -22.80 3.43 -5.57
CA ARG A 5 -21.61 2.92 -6.26
C ARG A 5 -20.45 3.83 -5.90
N HIS A 6 -19.59 3.35 -5.00
CA HIS A 6 -18.41 4.09 -4.61
C HIS A 6 -17.52 4.33 -5.83
N LYS A 7 -17.20 5.60 -6.06
CA LYS A 7 -16.23 5.99 -7.07
C LYS A 7 -14.87 5.51 -6.59
N VAL A 8 -14.11 4.89 -7.48
CA VAL A 8 -12.79 4.35 -7.21
C VAL A 8 -11.77 5.17 -8.01
N GLU A 9 -10.75 5.65 -7.31
CA GLU A 9 -9.66 6.43 -7.89
C GLU A 9 -8.48 5.55 -8.31
N GLN A 10 -8.33 4.37 -7.71
CA GLN A 10 -7.18 3.49 -7.95
C GLN A 10 -7.64 2.16 -8.52
N TRP A 11 -7.16 1.83 -9.72
CA TRP A 11 -7.58 0.65 -10.47
C TRP A 11 -6.40 -0.23 -10.82
N GLY A 12 -6.52 -1.52 -10.55
CA GLY A 12 -5.63 -2.57 -11.01
C GLY A 12 -6.27 -3.21 -12.23
N ILE A 13 -5.52 -3.40 -13.30
CA ILE A 13 -5.99 -3.88 -14.59
C ILE A 13 -5.09 -5.02 -15.04
N THR A 14 -5.69 -6.10 -15.51
CA THR A 14 -4.99 -7.24 -16.08
C THR A 14 -5.55 -7.56 -17.45
N PHE A 15 -4.69 -7.60 -18.47
CA PHE A 15 -5.04 -7.98 -19.83
C PHE A 15 -4.28 -9.25 -20.23
N PRO A 16 -4.90 -10.44 -20.09
CA PRO A 16 -4.28 -11.70 -20.43
C PRO A 16 -4.15 -11.86 -21.95
N LYS A 17 -3.08 -12.52 -22.41
CA LYS A 17 -2.69 -12.69 -23.83
C LYS A 17 -2.80 -11.38 -24.62
N SER A 18 -2.09 -10.37 -24.17
CA SER A 18 -2.12 -9.01 -24.71
C SER A 18 -1.18 -8.84 -25.92
N GLN A 19 -1.05 -9.86 -26.77
CA GLN A 19 -0.19 -9.79 -27.95
C GLN A 19 -0.57 -8.58 -28.83
N GLY A 20 0.44 -7.82 -29.27
CA GLY A 20 0.25 -6.65 -30.12
C GLY A 20 0.03 -5.33 -29.38
N TYR A 21 0.02 -5.34 -28.04
CA TYR A 21 0.02 -4.13 -27.21
C TYR A 21 1.39 -3.95 -26.58
N ASN A 22 1.88 -2.70 -26.53
CA ASN A 22 3.10 -2.36 -25.82
C ASN A 22 2.79 -1.80 -24.42
N LYS A 23 3.74 -1.88 -23.50
CA LYS A 23 3.59 -1.33 -22.14
C LYS A 23 3.34 0.18 -22.13
N ALA A 24 4.03 0.92 -23.00
CA ALA A 24 4.02 2.37 -23.05
C ALA A 24 2.64 2.94 -23.44
N ASP A 25 2.00 2.37 -24.46
CA ASP A 25 0.71 2.87 -24.93
C ASP A 25 -0.45 2.29 -24.12
N PHE A 26 -0.29 1.12 -23.50
CA PHE A 26 -1.37 0.45 -22.78
C PHE A 26 -2.02 1.33 -21.71
N ALA A 27 -1.24 2.06 -20.90
CA ALA A 27 -1.80 2.99 -19.90
C ALA A 27 -2.61 4.13 -20.53
N THR A 28 -2.25 4.58 -21.73
CA THR A 28 -2.93 5.68 -22.44
C THR A 28 -4.31 5.29 -22.98
N LEU A 29 -4.61 3.98 -23.03
CA LEU A 29 -5.89 3.47 -23.49
C LEU A 29 -7.00 3.60 -22.43
N PHE A 30 -6.63 3.85 -21.17
CA PHE A 30 -7.57 3.95 -20.04
C PHE A 30 -7.95 5.40 -19.72
N PRO A 31 -8.89 5.64 -18.79
CA PRO A 31 -9.25 7.00 -18.37
C PRO A 31 -8.04 7.80 -17.88
N PRO A 32 -8.03 9.14 -18.05
CA PRO A 32 -6.91 9.98 -17.64
C PRO A 32 -6.50 9.78 -16.17
N SER A 33 -5.25 9.40 -15.97
CA SER A 33 -4.60 9.18 -14.68
C SER A 33 -3.54 10.23 -14.39
N THR A 34 -3.34 10.51 -13.10
CA THR A 34 -2.21 11.33 -12.63
C THR A 34 -0.93 10.50 -12.50
N TYR A 35 -1.09 9.19 -12.31
CA TYR A 35 0.01 8.25 -12.19
C TYR A 35 -0.42 6.88 -12.72
N SER A 36 0.45 6.25 -13.49
CA SER A 36 0.26 4.90 -14.01
C SER A 36 1.54 4.09 -13.85
N LEU A 37 1.39 2.80 -13.57
CA LEU A 37 2.45 1.82 -13.56
C LEU A 37 2.02 0.66 -14.45
N VAL A 38 2.87 0.23 -15.38
CA VAL A 38 2.59 -0.88 -16.30
C VAL A 38 3.75 -1.87 -16.28
N CYS A 39 3.43 -3.15 -16.16
CA CYS A 39 4.38 -4.25 -16.28
C CYS A 39 3.86 -5.32 -17.23
N GLU A 40 4.79 -6.10 -17.77
CA GLU A 40 4.49 -7.31 -18.54
C GLU A 40 4.89 -8.54 -17.72
N GLU A 41 3.93 -9.40 -17.43
CA GLU A 41 4.15 -10.71 -16.81
C GLU A 41 4.17 -11.76 -17.92
N GLN A 42 5.17 -12.64 -17.90
CA GLN A 42 5.19 -13.80 -18.78
C GLN A 42 4.53 -14.98 -18.07
N HIS A 43 3.36 -15.39 -18.58
CA HIS A 43 2.63 -16.51 -18.01
C HIS A 43 3.33 -17.84 -18.34
N GLU A 44 3.03 -18.92 -17.61
CA GLU A 44 3.68 -20.24 -17.78
C GLU A 44 3.55 -20.81 -19.20
N ASP A 45 2.51 -20.40 -19.94
CA ASP A 45 2.27 -20.78 -21.34
C ASP A 45 3.06 -19.92 -22.35
N GLY A 46 3.92 -19.03 -21.86
CA GLY A 46 4.72 -18.09 -22.65
C GLY A 46 3.94 -16.90 -23.19
N SER A 47 2.64 -16.80 -22.91
CA SER A 47 1.82 -15.68 -23.39
C SER A 47 2.01 -14.42 -22.53
N PRO A 48 2.10 -13.22 -23.14
CA PRO A 48 2.30 -11.99 -22.39
C PRO A 48 1.00 -11.53 -21.72
N HIS A 49 1.11 -11.13 -20.46
CA HIS A 49 0.05 -10.52 -19.66
C HIS A 49 0.44 -9.09 -19.32
N LEU A 50 -0.32 -8.11 -19.78
CA LEU A 50 -0.12 -6.73 -19.35
C LEU A 50 -0.90 -6.46 -18.07
N HIS A 51 -0.20 -5.94 -17.08
CA HIS A 51 -0.81 -5.43 -15.85
C HIS A 51 -0.59 -3.93 -15.76
N ALA A 52 -1.61 -3.21 -15.32
CA ALA A 52 -1.51 -1.78 -15.09
C ALA A 52 -2.18 -1.38 -13.77
N ALA A 53 -1.51 -0.54 -13.00
CA ALA A 53 -2.10 0.18 -11.89
C ALA A 53 -2.29 1.65 -12.29
N LEU A 54 -3.50 2.17 -12.15
CA LEU A 54 -3.87 3.55 -12.49
C LEU A 54 -4.34 4.30 -11.27
N LYS A 55 -3.85 5.54 -11.10
CA LYS A 55 -4.38 6.51 -10.14
C LYS A 55 -5.05 7.64 -10.92
N LEU A 56 -6.37 7.65 -10.91
CA LEU A 56 -7.20 8.57 -11.67
C LEU A 56 -7.22 9.96 -11.04
N THR A 57 -7.36 10.99 -11.88
CA THR A 57 -7.57 12.38 -11.42
C THR A 57 -8.89 12.52 -10.66
N LYS A 58 -9.90 11.74 -11.07
CA LYS A 58 -11.23 11.72 -10.45
C LYS A 58 -11.74 10.29 -10.43
N GLY A 59 -12.24 9.87 -9.28
CA GLY A 59 -12.79 8.53 -9.12
C GLY A 59 -13.95 8.26 -10.07
N ILE A 60 -13.97 7.06 -10.64
CA ILE A 60 -15.03 6.60 -11.54
C ILE A 60 -15.70 5.33 -10.99
N SER A 61 -16.92 5.06 -11.44
CA SER A 61 -17.60 3.81 -11.11
C SER A 61 -17.08 2.65 -11.96
N GLN A 62 -17.23 1.41 -11.47
CA GLN A 62 -16.91 0.21 -12.24
C GLN A 62 -17.66 0.15 -13.59
N LYS A 63 -18.91 0.62 -13.65
CA LYS A 63 -19.69 0.71 -14.90
C LYS A 63 -19.04 1.68 -15.89
N THR A 64 -18.56 2.83 -15.41
CA THR A 64 -17.88 3.82 -16.25
C THR A 64 -16.57 3.26 -16.79
N MET A 65 -15.80 2.56 -15.96
CA MET A 65 -14.58 1.86 -16.40
C MET A 65 -14.92 0.82 -17.47
N LEU A 66 -15.95 -0.02 -17.24
CA LEU A 66 -16.40 -1.01 -18.21
C LEU A 66 -16.75 -0.39 -19.57
N THR A 67 -17.53 0.69 -19.59
CA THR A 67 -17.88 1.40 -20.82
C THR A 67 -16.64 1.93 -21.55
N TRP A 68 -15.63 2.40 -20.82
CA TRP A 68 -14.36 2.84 -21.40
C TRP A 68 -13.61 1.69 -22.06
N VAL A 69 -13.50 0.56 -21.36
CA VAL A 69 -12.83 -0.65 -21.86
C VAL A 69 -13.57 -1.21 -23.07
N GLN A 70 -14.90 -1.26 -23.05
CA GLN A 70 -15.72 -1.69 -24.21
C GLN A 70 -15.49 -0.81 -25.44
N LYS A 71 -15.32 0.50 -25.25
CA LYS A 71 -15.06 1.43 -26.36
C LYS A 71 -13.65 1.26 -26.94
N LYS A 72 -12.66 1.00 -26.08
CA LYS A 72 -11.23 0.93 -26.48
C LYS A 72 -10.81 -0.45 -26.96
N PHE A 73 -11.45 -1.50 -26.46
CA PHE A 73 -11.17 -2.90 -26.75
C PHE A 73 -12.46 -3.63 -27.15
N PRO A 74 -13.11 -3.26 -28.27
CA PRO A 74 -14.43 -3.79 -28.64
C PRO A 74 -14.46 -5.32 -28.76
N ASN A 75 -13.34 -5.93 -29.14
CA ASN A 75 -13.22 -7.38 -29.31
C ASN A 75 -12.69 -8.10 -28.06
N ASP A 76 -11.99 -7.40 -27.18
CA ASP A 76 -11.23 -8.00 -26.07
C ASP A 76 -11.71 -7.57 -24.67
N TRP A 77 -12.69 -6.66 -24.56
CA TRP A 77 -13.13 -6.11 -23.28
C TRP A 77 -13.53 -7.15 -22.23
N LYS A 78 -14.00 -8.33 -22.65
CA LYS A 78 -14.37 -9.43 -21.74
C LYS A 78 -13.15 -10.11 -21.10
N ARG A 79 -11.98 -10.00 -21.72
CA ARG A 79 -10.73 -10.58 -21.24
C ARG A 79 -10.04 -9.68 -20.23
N ILE A 80 -10.23 -8.36 -20.38
CA ILE A 80 -9.63 -7.36 -19.50
C ILE A 80 -10.36 -7.37 -18.17
N ARG A 81 -9.62 -7.67 -17.10
CA ARG A 81 -10.11 -7.59 -15.73
C ARG A 81 -9.67 -6.28 -15.11
N PHE A 82 -10.53 -5.69 -14.29
CA PHE A 82 -10.21 -4.50 -13.53
C PHE A 82 -10.83 -4.56 -12.14
N GLU A 83 -10.05 -4.16 -11.14
CA GLU A 83 -10.42 -4.18 -9.73
C GLU A 83 -9.94 -2.92 -9.01
N ALA A 84 -10.54 -2.62 -7.86
CA ALA A 84 -10.09 -1.52 -7.03
C ALA A 84 -8.78 -1.90 -6.31
N VAL A 85 -7.74 -1.06 -6.43
CA VAL A 85 -6.49 -1.25 -5.72
C VAL A 85 -6.69 -0.98 -4.23
N LYS A 86 -6.40 -1.97 -3.39
CA LYS A 86 -6.45 -1.82 -1.92
C LYS A 86 -5.18 -1.21 -1.35
N SER A 87 -4.02 -1.60 -1.89
CA SER A 87 -2.70 -1.13 -1.48
C SER A 87 -1.88 -0.83 -2.72
N TRP A 88 -1.49 0.44 -2.87
CA TRP A 88 -0.67 0.88 -3.99
C TRP A 88 0.74 0.29 -3.93
N ASP A 89 1.30 0.19 -2.72
CA ASP A 89 2.64 -0.34 -2.50
C ASP A 89 2.72 -1.82 -2.92
N HIS A 90 1.70 -2.62 -2.61
CA HIS A 90 1.65 -4.02 -3.03
C HIS A 90 1.59 -4.17 -4.55
N TRP A 91 0.81 -3.32 -5.23
CA TRP A 91 0.76 -3.33 -6.69
C TRP A 91 2.09 -2.91 -7.29
N HIS A 92 2.74 -1.91 -6.71
CA HIS A 92 4.05 -1.47 -7.15
C HIS A 92 5.12 -2.55 -6.98
N ASP A 93 5.14 -3.23 -5.83
CA ASP A 93 6.07 -4.33 -5.56
C ASP A 93 5.79 -5.53 -6.47
N TYR A 94 4.52 -5.86 -6.72
CA TYR A 94 4.12 -6.89 -7.69
C TYR A 94 4.65 -6.57 -9.08
N CYS A 95 4.36 -5.37 -9.61
CA CYS A 95 4.80 -4.98 -10.95
C CYS A 95 6.33 -5.02 -11.10
N LYS A 96 7.07 -4.59 -10.09
CA LYS A 96 8.55 -4.63 -10.10
C LYS A 96 9.12 -6.04 -10.01
N LYS A 97 8.42 -6.95 -9.32
CA LYS A 97 8.82 -8.36 -9.23
C LYS A 97 8.65 -9.06 -10.58
N GLU A 98 7.52 -8.83 -11.25
CA GLU A 98 7.23 -9.48 -12.54
C GLU A 98 8.05 -8.88 -13.69
N ASP A 99 8.33 -7.57 -13.65
CA ASP A 99 9.03 -6.87 -14.73
C ASP A 99 9.99 -5.82 -14.16
N PRO A 100 11.32 -6.05 -14.20
CA PRO A 100 12.30 -5.05 -13.77
C PRO A 100 12.23 -3.75 -14.57
N CYS A 101 11.68 -3.80 -15.79
CA CYS A 101 11.56 -2.70 -16.73
C CYS A 101 10.14 -2.14 -16.78
N THR A 102 9.49 -1.99 -15.63
CA THR A 102 8.16 -1.35 -15.52
C THR A 102 8.14 0.05 -16.14
N VAL A 103 7.05 0.38 -16.82
CA VAL A 103 6.81 1.73 -17.35
C VAL A 103 6.03 2.53 -16.33
N ILE A 104 6.55 3.69 -15.96
CA ILE A 104 5.91 4.64 -15.04
C ILE A 104 5.57 5.90 -15.83
N ILE A 105 4.32 6.35 -15.70
CA ILE A 105 3.83 7.57 -16.35
C ILE A 105 3.24 8.49 -15.29
N GLY A 106 3.66 9.74 -15.28
CA GLY A 106 3.21 10.76 -14.33
C GLY A 106 3.95 10.70 -12.99
N GLU A 107 3.48 11.51 -12.04
CA GLU A 107 4.09 11.63 -10.72
C GLU A 107 3.06 11.34 -9.63
N LEU A 108 3.45 10.53 -8.65
CA LEU A 108 2.68 10.43 -7.43
C LEU A 108 2.83 11.76 -6.69
N HIS A 109 1.83 12.64 -6.82
CA HIS A 109 1.71 13.76 -5.91
C HIS A 109 1.69 13.17 -4.50
N LYS A 110 2.80 13.32 -3.78
CA LYS A 110 2.89 12.98 -2.37
C LYS A 110 1.86 13.90 -1.73
N ALA A 111 0.72 13.33 -1.30
CA ALA A 111 -0.15 14.04 -0.40
C ALA A 111 0.75 14.59 0.71
N PRO A 112 0.66 15.88 1.06
CA PRO A 112 1.45 16.42 2.16
C PRO A 112 1.25 15.44 3.30
N LYS A 113 2.34 14.82 3.78
CA LYS A 113 2.26 13.82 4.85
C LYS A 113 1.37 14.45 5.91
N ASN A 114 0.21 13.86 6.14
CA ASN A 114 -0.74 14.43 7.08
C ASN A 114 -0.10 14.21 8.44
N ASN A 115 0.74 15.15 8.83
CA ASN A 115 1.61 15.11 9.99
C ASN A 115 0.75 15.27 11.25
N ALA A 116 -0.54 14.92 11.24
CA ALA A 116 -1.45 15.06 12.37
C ALA A 116 -0.85 14.51 13.66
N ARG A 117 -0.17 13.37 13.61
CA ARG A 117 0.59 12.82 14.75
C ARG A 117 1.79 13.70 15.12
N GLN A 118 2.61 14.11 14.16
CA GLN A 118 3.76 14.99 14.43
C GLN A 118 3.31 16.36 14.96
N ASN A 119 2.30 16.98 14.36
CA ASN A 119 1.68 18.22 14.78
C ASN A 119 1.06 18.08 16.19
N MET A 120 0.38 16.98 16.48
CA MET A 120 -0.14 16.69 17.83
C MET A 120 0.99 16.55 18.84
N LEU A 121 2.05 15.78 18.52
CA LEU A 121 3.22 15.60 19.38
C LEU A 121 3.96 16.93 19.61
N SER A 122 4.10 17.75 18.57
CA SER A 122 4.70 19.09 18.67
C SER A 122 3.87 20.01 19.57
N ARG A 123 2.53 19.97 19.47
CA ARG A 123 1.64 20.74 20.36
C ARG A 123 1.70 20.25 21.80
N MET A 124 1.72 18.94 22.02
CA MET A 124 1.87 18.36 23.37
C MET A 124 3.21 18.75 23.99
N LYS A 125 4.30 18.68 23.21
CA LYS A 125 5.63 19.12 23.65
C LYS A 125 5.59 20.60 24.04
N GLN A 126 5.05 21.47 23.18
CA GLN A 126 4.99 22.91 23.46
C GLN A 126 4.17 23.21 24.70
N ASN A 127 2.98 22.62 24.85
CA ASN A 127 2.14 22.81 26.04
C ASN A 127 2.87 22.37 27.33
N CYS A 128 3.62 21.28 27.29
CA CYS A 128 4.39 20.81 28.43
C CYS A 128 5.53 21.79 28.78
N ILE A 129 6.23 22.30 27.77
CA ILE A 129 7.28 23.31 27.95
C ILE A 129 6.70 24.61 28.52
N ASP A 130 5.58 25.09 27.99
CA ASP A 130 4.94 26.32 28.45
C ASP A 130 4.46 26.22 29.90
N GLN A 131 4.01 25.02 30.31
CA GLN A 131 3.46 24.80 31.65
C GLN A 131 4.54 24.52 32.71
N TRP A 132 5.56 23.74 32.37
CA TRP A 132 6.51 23.16 33.33
C TRP A 132 7.98 23.40 32.99
N GLY A 133 8.26 24.11 31.90
CA GLY A 133 9.61 24.37 31.41
C GLY A 133 10.21 23.20 30.63
N GLU A 134 11.30 23.49 29.91
CA GLU A 134 11.93 22.53 28.99
C GLU A 134 12.53 21.31 29.71
N ASN A 135 13.10 21.50 30.90
CA ASN A 135 13.70 20.43 31.69
C ASN A 135 12.69 19.34 32.09
N ALA A 136 11.46 19.72 32.44
CA ALA A 136 10.42 18.78 32.85
C ALA A 136 10.01 17.81 31.72
N TRP A 137 10.01 18.27 30.46
CA TRP A 137 9.75 17.40 29.31
C TRP A 137 10.85 16.35 29.12
N TYR A 138 12.12 16.75 29.29
CA TYR A 138 13.25 15.84 29.17
C TYR A 138 13.26 14.80 30.29
N GLU A 139 13.00 15.22 31.53
CA GLU A 139 12.91 14.32 32.69
C GLU A 139 11.76 13.31 32.54
N ALA A 140 10.57 13.74 32.09
CA ALA A 140 9.46 12.84 31.78
C ALA A 140 9.82 11.85 30.66
N GLY A 141 10.57 12.30 29.64
CA GLY A 141 11.07 11.46 28.57
C GLY A 141 12.10 10.42 29.04
N GLU A 142 12.96 10.75 30.00
CA GLU A 142 13.87 9.79 30.62
C GLU A 142 13.15 8.79 31.52
N ALA A 143 12.19 9.24 32.33
CA ALA A 143 11.40 8.37 33.19
C ALA A 143 10.63 7.33 32.36
N ASN A 144 9.99 7.74 31.26
CA ASN A 144 9.33 6.83 30.33
C ASN A 144 10.30 5.82 29.71
N ARG A 145 11.51 6.24 29.31
CA ARG A 145 12.52 5.32 28.78
C ARG A 145 12.95 4.28 29.81
N LYS A 146 13.21 4.68 31.06
CA LYS A 146 13.55 3.75 32.14
C LYS A 146 12.42 2.75 32.41
N HIS A 147 11.17 3.22 32.38
CA HIS A 147 10.01 2.35 32.55
C HIS A 147 9.81 1.37 31.37
N GLU A 148 10.10 1.79 30.14
CA GLU A 148 10.07 0.91 28.96
C GLU A 148 11.12 -0.21 29.07
N ILE A 149 12.33 0.14 29.51
CA ILE A 149 13.42 -0.82 29.75
C ILE A 149 13.02 -1.83 30.82
N TYR A 150 12.47 -1.36 31.95
CA TYR A 150 11.99 -2.24 33.01
C TYR A 150 10.90 -3.21 32.53
N ARG A 151 9.91 -2.73 31.77
CA ARG A 151 8.88 -3.59 31.18
C ARG A 151 9.44 -4.60 30.17
N GLN A 152 10.53 -4.25 29.48
CA GLN A 152 11.20 -5.18 28.57
C GLN A 152 11.90 -6.29 29.35
N GLU A 153 12.66 -5.93 30.40
CA GLU A 153 13.33 -6.88 31.28
C GLU A 153 12.35 -7.84 31.96
N GLU A 154 11.18 -7.35 32.43
CA GLU A 154 10.11 -8.22 32.96
C GLU A 154 9.59 -9.22 31.92
N ARG A 155 9.36 -8.77 30.68
CA ARG A 155 8.92 -9.65 29.60
C ARG A 155 9.95 -10.72 29.28
N ASP A 156 11.23 -10.35 29.25
CA ASP A 156 12.32 -11.27 28.96
C ASP A 156 12.51 -12.28 30.11
N ASN A 157 12.37 -11.84 31.36
CA ASN A 157 12.38 -12.71 32.54
C ASN A 157 11.21 -13.70 32.56
N LEU A 158 9.98 -13.24 32.26
CA LEU A 158 8.80 -14.11 32.15
C LEU A 158 8.96 -15.14 31.03
N MET A 159 9.50 -14.73 29.89
CA MET A 159 9.86 -15.63 28.78
C MET A 159 10.85 -16.70 29.24
N PHE A 160 11.91 -16.31 29.95
CA PHE A 160 12.93 -17.21 30.45
C PHE A 160 12.38 -18.24 31.46
N LEU A 161 11.53 -17.81 32.39
CA LEU A 161 10.85 -18.70 33.34
C LEU A 161 9.95 -19.70 32.62
N SER A 162 9.14 -19.24 31.65
CA SER A 162 8.28 -20.12 30.85
C SER A 162 9.07 -21.14 30.02
N TYR A 163 10.29 -20.79 29.60
CA TYR A 163 11.19 -21.68 28.86
C TYR A 163 11.79 -22.75 29.78
N ARG A 164 12.20 -22.36 30.99
CA ARG A 164 12.74 -23.28 31.99
C ARG A 164 11.70 -24.30 32.45
N GLU A 165 10.48 -23.87 32.72
CA GLU A 165 9.36 -24.76 33.09
C GLU A 165 9.04 -25.76 31.97
N ARG A 166 8.98 -25.30 30.72
CA ARG A 166 8.74 -26.18 29.55
C ARG A 166 9.82 -27.24 29.34
N ASN A 167 11.07 -26.97 29.74
CA ASN A 167 12.17 -27.93 29.59
C ASN A 167 12.35 -28.84 30.81
N TYR A 168 11.92 -28.42 32.00
CA TYR A 168 11.95 -29.27 33.20
C TYR A 168 11.08 -30.53 33.02
N TRP A 169 9.88 -30.38 32.44
CA TRP A 169 8.98 -31.50 32.15
C TRP A 169 9.47 -32.44 31.04
N LYS A 170 10.35 -31.98 30.14
CA LYS A 170 10.91 -32.82 29.07
C LYS A 170 12.02 -33.77 29.54
N ASN A 171 12.64 -33.49 30.68
CA ASN A 171 13.75 -34.27 31.21
C ASN A 171 13.35 -35.20 32.38
N CYS A 172 12.05 -35.27 32.70
CA CYS A 172 11.50 -36.12 33.77
C CYS A 172 10.77 -37.37 33.23
N VAL A 173 11.04 -37.79 31.98
CA VAL A 173 10.53 -39.02 31.35
C VAL A 173 11.70 -39.89 30.93
#